data_AF-A0A0G1HPR3-F1
#
_entry.id   AF-A0A0G1HPR3-F1
#
_cell.length_a   1.000
_cell.length_b   1.000
_cell.length_c   1.000
_cell.angle_alpha   90.00
_cell.angle_beta   90.00
_cell.angle_gamma   90.00
#
_symmetry.space_group_name_H-M   'P 1'
#
loop_
_entity.id
_entity.type
_entity.pdbx_description
1 polymer ?
#
loop_
_entity_poly.entity_id
_entity_poly.type
_entity_poly.pdbx_seq_one_letter_code
_entity_poly.pdbx_strand_id
1 'polypeptide(L)'
;MAKKIHNNLLNELPLAEALKGEVKAWADQGWQGVTQTTYELLAYWFNRAGETDEKFHDCQRRAVETIIYCHEILGIETLKQAFEKFAPEALAASAALTDEVESLPFAKYCLKMATGTGKTWVLAALLVWQYFNALNNERSGKYSTHFLLVVPGHEVLNRLLDMFLGKHDPKTGNRDKSKSDFERPLFMPEGERFRNRFHLQVLEPADIRSNLTPPDEPFVYITNWQQFRLNEGSNLWDQLTGADVEEQPRGEIIADFMSEYPDLIIFNDEAHHVHGAKTAKGEELVWRKFLTVLYNRMAEKRGGEKGVFLQIDFSATPFYGSGEKKEYFPHIVYDFTLVQAMGELLVKQIFLEERQSFAGTRKTG
;
A
#
# COMPACT_ATOMS: atom_id res chain seq x y z
N MET A 1 -21.72 29.30 -3.66
CA MET A 1 -22.26 28.12 -2.95
C MET A 1 -21.77 26.78 -3.51
N ALA A 2 -21.38 26.67 -4.78
CA ALA A 2 -20.89 25.40 -5.38
C ALA A 2 -19.59 24.83 -4.76
N LYS A 3 -18.71 25.69 -4.22
CA LYS A 3 -17.41 25.26 -3.64
C LYS A 3 -17.51 24.47 -2.33
N LYS A 4 -18.65 24.50 -1.63
CA LYS A 4 -18.85 23.77 -0.36
C LYS A 4 -19.31 22.31 -0.56
N ILE A 5 -19.87 21.98 -1.73
CA ILE A 5 -20.45 20.65 -2.00
C ILE A 5 -19.35 19.65 -2.41
N HIS A 6 -18.30 20.10 -3.13
CA HIS A 6 -17.22 19.23 -3.62
C HIS A 6 -16.43 18.52 -2.51
N ASN A 7 -16.16 19.17 -1.38
CA ASN A 7 -15.36 18.56 -0.30
C ASN A 7 -16.11 17.52 0.53
N ASN A 8 -17.45 17.43 0.45
CA ASN A 8 -18.20 16.60 1.39
C ASN A 8 -18.25 15.12 0.99
N LEU A 9 -18.27 14.82 -0.31
CA LEU A 9 -18.46 13.44 -0.82
C LEU A 9 -17.25 12.53 -0.55
N LEU A 10 -16.02 13.02 -0.70
CA LEU A 10 -14.82 12.23 -0.36
C LEU A 10 -14.63 12.11 1.17
N ASN A 11 -15.16 13.04 1.95
CA ASN A 11 -15.17 12.91 3.41
C ASN A 11 -16.06 11.77 3.91
N GLU A 12 -17.00 11.30 3.08
CA GLU A 12 -17.90 10.19 3.37
C GLU A 12 -17.31 8.82 3.02
N LEU A 13 -16.10 8.76 2.43
CA LEU A 13 -15.38 7.51 2.11
C LEU A 13 -16.26 6.49 1.34
N PRO A 14 -16.82 6.87 0.18
CA PRO A 14 -17.95 6.17 -0.44
C PRO A 14 -17.65 4.70 -0.75
N LEU A 15 -16.44 4.39 -1.23
CA LEU A 15 -16.05 3.01 -1.50
C LEU A 15 -15.96 2.16 -0.23
N ALA A 16 -15.38 2.70 0.85
CA ALA A 16 -15.26 1.99 2.12
C ALA A 16 -16.64 1.69 2.74
N GLU A 17 -17.55 2.66 2.72
CA GLU A 17 -18.90 2.46 3.23
C GLU A 17 -19.71 1.46 2.40
N ALA A 18 -19.61 1.53 1.07
CA ALA A 18 -20.27 0.57 0.17
C ALA A 18 -19.75 -0.86 0.34
N LEU A 19 -18.42 -1.03 0.44
CA LEU A 19 -17.79 -2.35 0.53
C LEU A 19 -17.95 -3.02 1.89
N LYS A 20 -18.09 -2.25 2.97
CA LYS A 20 -18.11 -2.76 4.36
C LYS A 20 -19.15 -3.87 4.57
N GLY A 21 -20.37 -3.68 4.07
CA GLY A 21 -21.44 -4.67 4.19
C GLY A 21 -21.21 -5.90 3.29
N GLU A 22 -20.78 -5.67 2.04
CA GLU A 22 -20.54 -6.74 1.07
C GLU A 22 -19.41 -7.67 1.50
N VAL A 23 -18.25 -7.11 1.87
CA VAL A 23 -17.09 -7.89 2.30
C VAL A 23 -17.44 -8.71 3.53
N LYS A 24 -18.17 -8.12 4.49
CA LYS A 24 -18.62 -8.87 5.67
C LYS A 24 -19.52 -10.04 5.27
N ALA A 25 -20.54 -9.81 4.45
CA ALA A 25 -21.47 -10.85 4.03
C ALA A 25 -20.76 -11.97 3.26
N TRP A 26 -19.85 -11.62 2.35
CA TRP A 26 -19.04 -12.58 1.59
C TRP A 26 -18.14 -13.43 2.50
N ALA A 27 -17.45 -12.80 3.46
CA ALA A 27 -16.60 -13.50 4.41
C ALA A 27 -17.41 -14.42 5.33
N ASP A 28 -18.58 -13.99 5.79
CA ASP A 28 -19.47 -14.79 6.64
C ASP A 28 -20.04 -16.03 5.91
N GLN A 29 -20.06 -16.01 4.57
CA GLN A 29 -20.42 -17.16 3.72
C GLN A 29 -19.24 -18.12 3.45
N GLY A 30 -18.08 -17.89 4.09
CA GLY A 30 -16.91 -18.75 3.96
C GLY A 30 -16.08 -18.49 2.71
N TRP A 31 -15.95 -17.23 2.29
CA TRP A 31 -15.10 -16.77 1.19
C TRP A 31 -15.37 -17.46 -0.16
N GLN A 32 -16.64 -17.58 -0.53
CA GLN A 32 -17.04 -18.25 -1.78
C GLN A 32 -16.36 -17.62 -3.01
N GLY A 33 -15.93 -18.47 -3.94
CA GLY A 33 -15.39 -18.06 -5.24
C GLY A 33 -13.92 -17.69 -5.26
N VAL A 34 -13.19 -17.81 -4.15
CA VAL A 34 -11.72 -17.64 -4.13
C VAL A 34 -11.00 -18.83 -4.79
N THR A 35 -9.72 -18.64 -5.12
CA THR A 35 -8.79 -19.69 -5.52
C THR A 35 -8.51 -20.65 -4.37
N GLN A 36 -7.99 -21.84 -4.68
CA GLN A 36 -7.65 -22.82 -3.66
C GLN A 36 -6.57 -22.26 -2.70
N THR A 37 -5.55 -21.61 -3.26
CA THR A 37 -4.48 -20.98 -2.48
C THR A 37 -5.02 -19.88 -1.56
N THR A 38 -5.91 -19.01 -2.06
CA THR A 38 -6.53 -17.97 -1.25
C THR A 38 -7.38 -18.55 -0.12
N TYR A 39 -8.19 -19.59 -0.39
CA TYR A 39 -8.98 -20.26 0.65
C TYR A 39 -8.11 -20.83 1.76
N GLU A 40 -7.04 -21.56 1.40
CA GLU A 40 -6.13 -22.17 2.37
C GLU A 40 -5.45 -21.11 3.26
N LEU A 41 -5.01 -19.99 2.70
CA LEU A 41 -4.42 -18.90 3.46
C LEU A 41 -5.45 -18.22 4.38
N LEU A 42 -6.66 -17.93 3.89
CA LEU A 42 -7.73 -17.32 4.70
C LEU A 42 -8.17 -18.23 5.85
N ALA A 43 -8.36 -19.52 5.58
CA ALA A 43 -8.66 -20.51 6.60
C ALA A 43 -7.51 -20.62 7.61
N TYR A 44 -6.27 -20.64 7.15
CA TYR A 44 -5.10 -20.64 8.02
C TYR A 44 -5.03 -19.38 8.89
N TRP A 45 -5.27 -18.19 8.37
CA TRP A 45 -5.16 -16.97 9.17
C TRP A 45 -6.31 -16.79 10.15
N PHE A 46 -7.53 -17.19 9.77
CA PHE A 46 -8.75 -16.73 10.46
C PHE A 46 -9.56 -17.83 11.14
N ASN A 47 -9.26 -19.12 10.91
CA ASN A 47 -9.93 -20.24 11.57
C ASN A 47 -9.08 -20.92 12.66
N ARG A 48 -8.00 -20.29 13.16
CA ARG A 48 -7.09 -20.82 14.20
C ARG A 48 -7.53 -20.51 15.64
N ALA A 49 -8.83 -20.39 15.88
CA ALA A 49 -9.34 -19.98 17.19
C ALA A 49 -8.91 -20.97 18.29
N GLY A 50 -8.15 -20.49 19.28
CA GLY A 50 -7.72 -21.27 20.44
C GLY A 50 -6.43 -22.08 20.25
N GLU A 51 -5.79 -22.02 19.08
CA GLU A 51 -4.53 -22.75 18.82
C GLU A 51 -3.28 -21.96 19.23
N THR A 52 -3.33 -20.63 19.17
CA THR A 52 -2.18 -19.74 19.43
C THR A 52 -2.65 -18.35 19.88
N ASP A 53 -1.82 -17.69 20.70
CA ASP A 53 -2.03 -16.29 21.11
C ASP A 53 -1.66 -15.29 19.99
N GLU A 54 -0.81 -15.69 19.04
CA GLU A 54 -0.44 -14.90 17.88
C GLU A 54 -1.47 -15.09 16.76
N LYS A 55 -2.30 -14.07 16.54
CA LYS A 55 -3.40 -14.08 15.56
C LYS A 55 -3.63 -12.70 14.98
N PHE A 56 -4.23 -12.66 13.80
CA PHE A 56 -4.74 -11.41 13.26
C PHE A 56 -5.92 -10.90 14.08
N HIS A 57 -5.94 -9.60 14.36
CA HIS A 57 -7.12 -8.93 14.90
C HIS A 57 -8.20 -8.78 13.85
N ASP A 58 -9.46 -8.60 14.26
CA ASP A 58 -10.59 -8.49 13.33
C ASP A 58 -10.42 -7.34 12.33
N CYS A 59 -9.85 -6.20 12.76
CA CYS A 59 -9.56 -5.10 11.86
C CYS A 59 -8.53 -5.46 10.77
N GLN A 60 -7.52 -6.26 11.12
CA GLN A 60 -6.53 -6.76 10.16
C GLN A 60 -7.15 -7.79 9.21
N ARG A 61 -7.96 -8.71 9.76
CA ARG A 61 -8.72 -9.69 8.98
C ARG A 61 -9.60 -9.01 7.93
N ARG A 62 -10.41 -8.03 8.36
CA ARG A 62 -11.30 -7.29 7.45
C ARG A 62 -10.51 -6.53 6.39
N ALA A 63 -9.37 -5.92 6.74
CA ALA A 63 -8.52 -5.23 5.77
C ALA A 63 -7.99 -6.18 4.68
N VAL A 64 -7.48 -7.37 5.07
CA VAL A 64 -7.01 -8.41 4.13
C VAL A 64 -8.15 -8.87 3.22
N GLU A 65 -9.29 -9.23 3.81
CA GLU A 65 -10.47 -9.70 3.08
C GLU A 65 -11.02 -8.65 2.12
N THR A 66 -11.01 -7.35 2.47
CA THR A 66 -11.44 -6.29 1.55
C THR A 66 -10.59 -6.24 0.29
N ILE A 67 -9.26 -6.32 0.41
CA ILE A 67 -8.38 -6.31 -0.78
C ILE A 67 -8.61 -7.55 -1.63
N ILE A 68 -8.70 -8.73 -1.00
CA ILE A 68 -8.98 -9.99 -1.71
C ILE A 68 -10.33 -9.91 -2.43
N TYR A 69 -11.37 -9.40 -1.77
CA TYR A 69 -12.69 -9.23 -2.38
C TYR A 69 -12.64 -8.29 -3.59
N CYS A 70 -12.02 -7.11 -3.46
CA CYS A 70 -11.87 -6.16 -4.56
C CYS A 70 -11.09 -6.72 -5.77
N HIS A 71 -9.98 -7.39 -5.49
CA HIS A 71 -9.07 -7.87 -6.53
C HIS A 71 -9.51 -9.19 -7.14
N GLU A 72 -9.80 -10.19 -6.30
CA GLU A 72 -10.03 -11.57 -6.74
C GLU A 72 -11.50 -11.83 -7.04
N ILE A 73 -12.43 -11.32 -6.23
CA ILE A 73 -13.86 -11.61 -6.41
C ILE A 73 -14.49 -10.62 -7.39
N LEU A 74 -14.24 -9.33 -7.19
CA LEU A 74 -14.82 -8.29 -8.04
C LEU A 74 -14.03 -8.06 -9.32
N GLY A 75 -12.74 -8.43 -9.34
CA GLY A 75 -11.89 -8.25 -10.52
C GLY A 75 -11.74 -6.79 -10.93
N ILE A 76 -11.63 -5.89 -9.95
CA ILE A 76 -11.45 -4.45 -10.22
C ILE A 76 -10.08 -4.23 -10.84
N GLU A 77 -10.05 -3.72 -12.07
CA GLU A 77 -8.84 -3.44 -12.84
C GLU A 77 -8.46 -1.96 -12.82
N THR A 78 -9.40 -1.06 -12.50
CA THR A 78 -9.16 0.39 -12.40
C THR A 78 -9.93 1.03 -11.26
N LEU A 79 -9.45 2.17 -10.76
CA LEU A 79 -10.18 2.94 -9.76
C LEU A 79 -11.54 3.43 -10.30
N LYS A 80 -11.60 3.81 -11.58
CA LYS A 80 -12.85 4.21 -12.25
C LYS A 80 -13.91 3.10 -12.17
N GLN A 81 -13.53 1.85 -12.46
CA GLN A 81 -14.44 0.70 -12.39
C GLN A 81 -15.00 0.50 -10.97
N ALA A 82 -14.19 0.75 -9.92
CA ALA A 82 -14.66 0.67 -8.54
C ALA A 82 -15.75 1.73 -8.27
N PHE A 83 -15.54 2.98 -8.70
CA PHE A 83 -16.51 4.05 -8.54
C PHE A 83 -17.79 3.82 -9.35
N GLU A 84 -17.68 3.40 -10.62
CA GLU A 84 -18.85 3.09 -11.45
C GLU A 84 -19.73 2.00 -10.82
N LYS A 85 -19.12 1.06 -10.09
CA LYS A 85 -19.82 -0.04 -9.43
C LYS A 85 -20.43 0.35 -8.08
N PHE A 86 -19.69 1.07 -7.24
CA PHE A 86 -20.06 1.26 -5.82
C PHE A 86 -20.48 2.68 -5.45
N ALA A 87 -20.11 3.67 -6.25
CA ALA A 87 -20.41 5.08 -5.97
C ALA A 87 -20.56 5.91 -7.27
N PRO A 88 -21.42 5.50 -8.23
CA PRO A 88 -21.59 6.21 -9.49
C PRO A 88 -22.11 7.64 -9.30
N GLU A 89 -22.90 7.89 -8.26
CA GLU A 89 -23.36 9.22 -7.88
C GLU A 89 -22.23 10.15 -7.42
N ALA A 90 -21.22 9.62 -6.70
CA ALA A 90 -20.06 10.40 -6.30
C ALA A 90 -19.24 10.84 -7.53
N LEU A 91 -19.09 9.92 -8.50
CA LEU A 91 -18.42 10.20 -9.78
C LEU A 91 -19.18 11.26 -10.58
N ALA A 92 -20.51 11.12 -10.72
CA ALA A 92 -21.35 12.07 -11.43
C ALA A 92 -21.40 13.47 -10.78
N ALA A 93 -21.21 13.56 -9.46
CA ALA A 93 -21.27 14.80 -8.71
C ALA A 93 -19.95 15.62 -8.71
N SER A 94 -18.83 15.03 -9.15
CA SER A 94 -17.51 15.66 -9.08
C SER A 94 -16.66 15.42 -10.34
N ALA A 95 -16.48 16.50 -11.12
CA ALA A 95 -15.59 16.47 -12.29
C ALA A 95 -14.14 16.23 -11.88
N ALA A 96 -13.68 16.81 -10.76
CA ALA A 96 -12.33 16.61 -10.26
C ALA A 96 -12.06 15.15 -9.88
N LEU A 97 -13.06 14.47 -9.29
CA LEU A 97 -12.96 13.03 -9.00
C LEU A 97 -12.94 12.21 -10.30
N THR A 98 -13.79 12.57 -11.27
CA THR A 98 -13.78 11.92 -12.58
C THR A 98 -12.40 12.01 -13.25
N ASP A 99 -11.82 13.20 -13.32
CA ASP A 99 -10.48 13.41 -13.87
C ASP A 99 -9.41 12.62 -13.10
N GLU A 100 -9.54 12.53 -11.77
CA GLU A 100 -8.60 11.78 -10.93
C GLU A 100 -8.65 10.27 -11.21
N VAL A 101 -9.85 9.67 -11.22
CA VAL A 101 -9.98 8.23 -11.45
C VAL A 101 -9.64 7.84 -12.89
N GLU A 102 -9.90 8.71 -13.87
CA GLU A 102 -9.54 8.48 -15.29
C GLU A 102 -8.04 8.55 -15.53
N SER A 103 -7.32 9.35 -14.73
CA SER A 103 -5.88 9.47 -14.86
C SER A 103 -5.09 8.28 -14.30
N LEU A 104 -5.75 7.32 -13.65
CA LEU A 104 -5.16 6.15 -13.01
C LEU A 104 -5.62 4.88 -13.74
N PRO A 105 -4.87 4.40 -14.74
CA PRO A 105 -5.27 3.29 -15.61
C PRO A 105 -5.07 1.90 -14.97
N PHE A 106 -5.04 1.81 -13.64
CA PHE A 106 -4.73 0.59 -12.90
C PHE A 106 -5.50 0.52 -11.57
N ALA A 107 -5.52 -0.67 -10.97
CA ALA A 107 -6.19 -0.92 -9.71
C ALA A 107 -5.43 -0.22 -8.57
N LYS A 108 -6.16 0.53 -7.75
CA LYS A 108 -5.59 1.29 -6.65
C LYS A 108 -6.52 1.22 -5.44
N TYR A 109 -5.98 0.80 -4.31
CA TYR A 109 -6.72 0.65 -3.05
C TYR A 109 -5.99 1.33 -1.90
N CYS A 110 -6.73 1.86 -0.94
CA CYS A 110 -6.18 2.38 0.30
C CYS A 110 -6.89 1.76 1.50
N LEU A 111 -6.07 1.28 2.44
CA LEU A 111 -6.48 0.78 3.74
C LEU A 111 -6.19 1.88 4.77
N LYS A 112 -7.24 2.58 5.20
CA LYS A 112 -7.17 3.56 6.28
C LYS A 112 -7.20 2.80 7.61
N MET A 113 -6.07 2.80 8.32
CA MET A 113 -5.93 2.02 9.55
C MET A 113 -5.17 2.84 10.61
N ALA A 114 -5.74 2.94 11.80
CA ALA A 114 -5.11 3.63 12.93
C ALA A 114 -3.67 3.16 13.21
N THR A 115 -2.81 4.09 13.64
CA THR A 115 -1.44 3.76 14.01
C THR A 115 -1.42 2.75 15.17
N GLY A 116 -0.56 1.73 15.05
CA GLY A 116 -0.44 0.69 16.06
C GLY A 116 -1.40 -0.49 15.90
N THR A 117 -2.32 -0.49 14.92
CA THR A 117 -3.25 -1.62 14.70
C THR A 117 -2.68 -2.71 13.78
N GLY A 118 -1.39 -2.63 13.43
CA GLY A 118 -0.67 -3.67 12.68
C GLY A 118 -0.82 -3.61 11.16
N LYS A 119 -0.78 -2.42 10.55
CA LYS A 119 -0.74 -2.24 9.08
C LYS A 119 0.30 -3.13 8.39
N THR A 120 1.49 -3.24 8.99
CA THR A 120 2.60 -4.06 8.48
C THR A 120 2.24 -5.55 8.40
N TRP A 121 1.43 -6.07 9.32
CA TRP A 121 0.98 -7.47 9.26
C TRP A 121 -0.04 -7.70 8.14
N VAL A 122 -0.91 -6.72 7.87
CA VAL A 122 -1.82 -6.76 6.73
C VAL A 122 -1.03 -6.73 5.41
N LEU A 123 -0.01 -5.87 5.31
CA LEU A 123 0.90 -5.83 4.16
C LEU A 123 1.58 -7.19 3.96
N ALA A 124 2.15 -7.77 5.02
CA ALA A 124 2.79 -9.09 4.97
C ALA A 124 1.83 -10.19 4.47
N ALA A 125 0.61 -10.23 5.01
CA ALA A 125 -0.41 -11.20 4.59
C ALA A 125 -0.77 -11.03 3.11
N LEU A 126 -0.98 -9.79 2.64
CA LEU A 126 -1.30 -9.52 1.23
C LEU A 126 -0.15 -9.85 0.29
N LEU A 127 1.10 -9.62 0.71
CA LEU A 127 2.29 -10.04 -0.04
C LEU A 127 2.34 -11.56 -0.17
N VAL A 128 2.14 -12.29 0.94
CA VAL A 128 2.10 -13.76 0.94
C VAL A 128 0.99 -14.30 0.06
N TRP A 129 -0.20 -13.68 0.11
CA TRP A 129 -1.34 -14.03 -0.75
C TRP A 129 -1.03 -13.84 -2.24
N GLN A 130 -0.45 -12.71 -2.62
CA GLN A 130 -0.03 -12.45 -4.01
C GLN A 130 1.04 -13.44 -4.46
N TYR A 131 2.09 -13.62 -3.65
CA TYR A 131 3.22 -14.49 -3.94
C TYR A 131 2.78 -15.93 -4.21
N PHE A 132 2.02 -16.54 -3.30
CA PHE A 132 1.65 -17.94 -3.45
C PHE A 132 0.59 -18.18 -4.52
N ASN A 133 -0.33 -17.24 -4.76
CA ASN A 133 -1.25 -17.39 -5.89
C ASN A 133 -0.49 -17.34 -7.22
N ALA A 134 0.48 -16.43 -7.36
CA ALA A 134 1.34 -16.39 -8.55
C ALA A 134 2.16 -17.68 -8.70
N LEU A 135 2.83 -18.11 -7.62
CA LEU A 135 3.68 -19.31 -7.61
C LEU A 135 2.90 -20.61 -7.88
N ASN A 136 1.62 -20.67 -7.49
CA ASN A 136 0.74 -21.80 -7.76
C ASN A 136 -0.03 -21.67 -9.09
N ASN A 137 0.28 -20.65 -9.89
CA ASN A 137 -0.38 -20.35 -11.17
C ASN A 137 -1.91 -20.24 -11.07
N GLU A 138 -2.39 -19.74 -9.94
CA GLU A 138 -3.81 -19.50 -9.70
C GLU A 138 -4.24 -18.31 -10.56
N ARG A 139 -5.24 -18.50 -11.43
CA ARG A 139 -5.73 -17.45 -12.36
C ARG A 139 -4.58 -16.68 -13.02
N SER A 140 -3.73 -17.40 -13.76
CA SER A 140 -2.55 -16.89 -14.47
C SER A 140 -2.68 -15.43 -14.93
N GLY A 141 -1.70 -14.60 -14.56
CA GLY A 141 -1.67 -13.17 -14.90
C GLY A 141 -2.52 -12.26 -14.01
N LYS A 142 -3.02 -12.76 -12.87
CA LYS A 142 -3.76 -11.95 -11.87
C LYS A 142 -3.00 -11.69 -10.57
N TYR A 143 -1.84 -12.32 -10.38
CA TYR A 143 -1.02 -12.18 -9.18
C TYR A 143 0.44 -11.96 -9.57
N SER A 144 1.28 -11.58 -8.59
CA SER A 144 2.69 -11.33 -8.83
C SER A 144 3.60 -11.86 -7.74
N THR A 145 4.84 -12.12 -8.15
CA THR A 145 6.00 -12.40 -7.30
C THR A 145 6.97 -11.22 -7.21
N HIS A 146 6.65 -10.09 -7.85
CA HIS A 146 7.48 -8.88 -7.94
C HIS A 146 6.82 -7.72 -7.19
N PHE A 147 7.53 -7.19 -6.19
CA PHE A 147 6.97 -6.21 -5.27
C PHE A 147 7.83 -4.94 -5.19
N LEU A 148 7.17 -3.78 -5.17
CA LEU A 148 7.76 -2.49 -4.83
C LEU A 148 7.17 -2.00 -3.51
N LEU A 149 7.98 -1.91 -2.46
CA LEU A 149 7.60 -1.35 -1.16
C LEU A 149 8.17 0.06 -1.01
N VAL A 150 7.28 1.05 -0.90
CA VAL A 150 7.64 2.46 -0.76
C VAL A 150 7.36 2.95 0.65
N VAL A 151 8.33 3.67 1.22
CA VAL A 151 8.24 4.23 2.57
C VAL A 151 8.64 5.71 2.63
N PRO A 152 8.24 6.46 3.68
CA PRO A 152 8.58 7.87 3.82
C PRO A 152 10.04 8.17 4.16
N GLY A 153 10.73 7.25 4.86
CA GLY A 153 12.06 7.50 5.39
C GLY A 153 12.68 6.26 6.05
N HIS A 154 13.91 6.42 6.54
CA HIS A 154 14.75 5.30 6.99
C HIS A 154 14.21 4.52 8.20
N GLU A 155 13.47 5.15 9.10
CA GLU A 155 12.88 4.44 10.25
C GLU A 155 11.84 3.40 9.81
N VAL A 156 10.92 3.81 8.93
CA VAL A 156 9.91 2.91 8.36
C VAL A 156 10.56 1.88 7.44
N LEU A 157 11.58 2.29 6.66
CA LEU A 157 12.37 1.37 5.84
C LEU A 157 12.99 0.25 6.69
N ASN A 158 13.65 0.59 7.80
CA ASN A 158 14.26 -0.39 8.68
C ASN A 158 13.22 -1.32 9.31
N ARG A 159 12.03 -0.81 9.68
CA ARG A 159 10.93 -1.64 10.18
C ARG A 159 10.44 -2.64 9.13
N LEU A 160 10.34 -2.25 7.87
CA LEU A 160 9.98 -3.19 6.81
C LEU A 160 11.11 -4.18 6.54
N LEU A 161 12.38 -3.76 6.59
CA LEU A 161 13.51 -4.70 6.52
C LEU A 161 13.51 -5.70 7.68
N ASP A 162 13.14 -5.29 8.90
CA ASP A 162 13.00 -6.21 10.04
C ASP A 162 11.99 -7.33 9.73
N MET A 163 10.94 -7.03 8.97
CA MET A 163 9.92 -7.99 8.55
C MET A 163 10.50 -9.13 7.70
N PHE A 164 11.47 -8.83 6.82
CA PHE A 164 12.07 -9.81 5.90
C PHE A 164 13.40 -10.40 6.38
N LEU A 165 14.22 -9.60 7.05
CA LEU A 165 15.62 -9.91 7.36
C LEU A 165 15.87 -10.06 8.86
N GLY A 166 14.90 -9.75 9.71
CA GLY A 166 15.06 -9.69 11.16
C GLY A 166 15.69 -8.40 11.62
N LYS A 167 15.58 -8.15 12.93
CA LYS A 167 16.00 -6.88 13.54
C LYS A 167 17.48 -6.61 13.32
N HIS A 168 17.79 -5.37 12.96
CA HIS A 168 19.15 -4.87 12.89
C HIS A 168 19.79 -4.82 14.29
N ASP A 169 20.91 -5.52 14.47
CA ASP A 169 21.71 -5.42 15.69
C ASP A 169 22.63 -4.20 15.62
N PRO A 170 22.39 -3.14 16.42
CA PRO A 170 23.20 -1.93 16.37
C PRO A 170 24.66 -2.14 16.78
N LYS A 171 25.00 -3.24 17.45
CA LYS A 171 26.38 -3.53 17.87
C LYS A 171 27.20 -4.17 16.76
N THR A 172 26.58 -5.03 15.96
CA THR A 172 27.27 -5.82 14.93
C THR A 172 27.00 -5.33 13.52
N GLY A 173 25.94 -4.55 13.31
CA GLY A 173 25.46 -4.13 11.99
C GLY A 173 24.74 -5.23 11.21
N ASN A 174 24.60 -6.43 11.80
CA ASN A 174 24.04 -7.59 11.13
C ASN A 174 22.55 -7.74 11.40
N ARG A 175 21.86 -8.46 10.51
CA ARG A 175 20.47 -8.88 10.66
C ARG A 175 20.40 -10.41 10.77
N ASP A 176 19.52 -10.90 11.62
CA ASP A 176 19.30 -12.34 11.85
C ASP A 176 17.97 -12.76 11.20
N LYS A 177 18.04 -13.37 10.02
CA LYS A 177 16.86 -13.76 9.23
C LYS A 177 15.92 -14.69 10.01
N SER A 178 16.45 -15.53 10.90
CA SER A 178 15.64 -16.45 11.73
C SER A 178 14.69 -15.72 12.69
N LYS A 179 14.91 -14.41 12.89
CA LYS A 179 14.09 -13.52 13.73
C LYS A 179 13.25 -12.55 12.90
N SER A 180 13.16 -12.73 11.58
CA SER A 180 12.26 -11.94 10.74
C SER A 180 10.80 -12.26 11.04
N ASP A 181 9.90 -11.33 10.71
CA ASP A 181 8.48 -11.56 10.95
C ASP A 181 7.94 -12.71 10.08
N PHE A 182 8.46 -12.94 8.87
CA PHE A 182 8.03 -14.06 8.03
C PHE A 182 8.38 -15.45 8.58
N GLU A 183 9.35 -15.55 9.49
CA GLU A 183 9.63 -16.82 10.19
C GLU A 183 8.55 -17.17 11.23
N ARG A 184 7.75 -16.18 11.68
CA ARG A 184 6.62 -16.43 12.59
C ARG A 184 5.61 -17.36 11.94
N PRO A 185 5.05 -18.35 12.65
CA PRO A 185 3.98 -19.21 12.12
C PRO A 185 2.67 -18.48 11.79
N LEU A 186 2.60 -17.16 11.94
CA LEU A 186 1.40 -16.39 11.65
C LEU A 186 1.10 -16.31 10.15
N PHE A 187 2.13 -16.08 9.32
CA PHE A 187 1.91 -15.58 7.95
C PHE A 187 1.70 -16.68 6.92
N MET A 188 2.24 -17.88 7.11
CA MET A 188 2.11 -18.95 6.12
C MET A 188 2.14 -20.33 6.77
N PRO A 189 1.38 -21.31 6.23
CA PRO A 189 1.44 -22.69 6.66
C PRO A 189 2.84 -23.30 6.47
N GLU A 190 3.18 -24.25 7.34
CA GLU A 190 4.37 -25.08 7.19
C GLU A 190 4.27 -26.02 5.97
N GLY A 191 5.42 -26.45 5.45
CA GLY A 191 5.53 -27.53 4.46
C GLY A 191 5.68 -27.11 3.01
N GLU A 192 5.70 -28.13 2.14
CA GLU A 192 6.07 -28.04 0.71
C GLU A 192 5.18 -27.15 -0.14
N ARG A 193 3.93 -26.91 0.26
CA ARG A 193 3.01 -26.07 -0.52
C ARG A 193 3.29 -24.58 -0.32
N PHE A 194 3.76 -24.19 0.87
CA PHE A 194 3.91 -22.81 1.30
C PHE A 194 5.34 -22.54 1.77
N ARG A 195 5.61 -22.62 3.08
CA ARG A 195 6.84 -22.12 3.70
C ARG A 195 8.13 -22.63 3.05
N ASN A 196 8.21 -23.89 2.65
CA ASN A 196 9.43 -24.44 2.03
C ASN A 196 9.74 -23.82 0.66
N ARG A 197 8.76 -23.17 0.03
CA ARG A 197 8.87 -22.47 -1.26
C ARG A 197 8.87 -20.95 -1.11
N PHE A 198 8.89 -20.41 0.11
CA PHE A 198 8.95 -18.97 0.30
C PHE A 198 10.39 -18.47 0.12
N HIS A 199 10.74 -18.17 -1.12
CA HIS A 199 12.03 -17.63 -1.52
C HIS A 199 11.79 -16.29 -2.21
N LEU A 200 11.99 -15.21 -1.46
CA LEU A 200 11.80 -13.85 -1.92
C LEU A 200 13.10 -13.08 -1.69
N GLN A 201 13.74 -12.63 -2.75
CA GLN A 201 14.93 -11.81 -2.67
C GLN A 201 14.56 -10.41 -2.17
N VAL A 202 15.29 -9.90 -1.18
CA VAL A 202 15.12 -8.52 -0.70
C VAL A 202 16.14 -7.64 -1.40
N LEU A 203 15.67 -6.64 -2.14
CA LEU A 203 16.48 -5.64 -2.81
C LEU A 203 16.34 -4.31 -2.07
N GLU A 204 17.47 -3.70 -1.76
CA GLU A 204 17.58 -2.40 -1.11
C GLU A 204 18.00 -1.32 -2.13
N PRO A 205 17.90 -0.02 -1.78
CA PRO A 205 18.19 1.05 -2.72
C PRO A 205 19.59 0.98 -3.33
N ALA A 206 20.58 0.35 -2.70
CA ALA A 206 21.93 0.24 -3.25
C ALA A 206 22.10 -0.89 -4.29
N ASP A 207 21.15 -1.80 -4.39
CA ASP A 207 21.24 -3.00 -5.24
C ASP A 207 20.85 -2.70 -6.69
N ILE A 208 19.81 -1.91 -6.89
CA ILE A 208 19.34 -1.52 -8.23
C ILE A 208 20.35 -0.57 -8.87
N ARG A 209 20.96 -0.88 -10.01
CA ARG A 209 21.93 0.01 -10.69
C ARG A 209 21.71 -0.09 -12.20
N SER A 210 22.19 0.89 -12.97
CA SER A 210 21.94 0.96 -14.42
C SER A 210 22.42 -0.28 -15.19
N ASN A 211 23.37 -1.03 -14.64
CA ASN A 211 23.93 -2.24 -15.24
C ASN A 211 23.53 -3.53 -14.50
N LEU A 212 22.53 -3.48 -13.61
CA LEU A 212 22.03 -4.67 -12.94
C LEU A 212 21.22 -5.51 -13.94
N THR A 213 21.59 -6.78 -14.10
CA THR A 213 20.72 -7.75 -14.77
C THR A 213 19.52 -8.05 -13.86
N PRO A 214 18.28 -7.85 -14.33
CA PRO A 214 17.09 -8.20 -13.56
C PRO A 214 17.12 -9.68 -13.14
N PRO A 215 16.92 -10.02 -11.86
CA PRO A 215 16.85 -11.42 -11.43
C PRO A 215 15.62 -12.13 -12.00
N ASP A 216 15.75 -13.40 -12.37
CA ASP A 216 14.61 -14.25 -12.73
C ASP A 216 13.79 -14.68 -11.49
N GLU A 217 14.38 -14.58 -10.30
CA GLU A 217 13.79 -15.01 -9.04
C GLU A 217 12.82 -13.95 -8.48
N PRO A 218 11.77 -14.38 -7.74
CA PRO A 218 10.90 -13.47 -7.00
C PRO A 218 11.65 -12.49 -6.11
N PHE A 219 11.22 -11.22 -6.12
CA PHE A 219 11.86 -10.20 -5.29
C PHE A 219 10.88 -9.18 -4.71
N VAL A 220 11.36 -8.51 -3.66
CA VAL A 220 10.79 -7.30 -3.12
C VAL A 220 11.85 -6.20 -3.10
N TYR A 221 11.57 -5.08 -3.75
CA TYR A 221 12.41 -3.89 -3.69
C TYR A 221 11.82 -2.90 -2.68
N ILE A 222 12.61 -2.57 -1.65
CA ILE A 222 12.18 -1.69 -0.55
C ILE A 222 12.95 -0.38 -0.65
N THR A 223 12.24 0.73 -0.83
CA THR A 223 12.88 2.04 -1.03
C THR A 223 12.07 3.19 -0.46
N ASN A 224 12.71 4.35 -0.32
CA ASN A 224 12.01 5.60 -0.05
C ASN A 224 11.45 6.22 -1.34
N TRP A 225 10.40 7.03 -1.21
CA TRP A 225 9.78 7.73 -2.34
C TRP A 225 10.70 8.78 -3.01
N GLN A 226 11.71 9.26 -2.27
CA GLN A 226 12.63 10.30 -2.74
C GLN A 226 13.53 9.79 -3.88
N GLN A 227 13.70 8.48 -4.02
CA GLN A 227 14.45 7.87 -5.13
C GLN A 227 13.77 8.03 -6.50
N PHE A 228 12.48 8.38 -6.57
CA PHE A 228 11.70 8.34 -7.82
C PHE A 228 11.77 9.60 -8.68
N ARG A 229 12.82 10.42 -8.51
CA ARG A 229 13.03 11.59 -9.36
C ARG A 229 13.39 11.14 -10.77
N LEU A 230 12.62 11.64 -11.74
CA LEU A 230 12.82 11.46 -13.17
C LEU A 230 13.55 12.67 -13.77
N ASN A 231 14.01 12.54 -15.01
CA ASN A 231 14.58 13.67 -15.75
C ASN A 231 13.52 14.78 -15.93
N GLU A 232 13.84 16.01 -15.54
CA GLU A 232 13.13 17.17 -16.05
C GLU A 232 13.67 17.39 -17.46
N GLY A 233 12.88 17.07 -18.48
CA GLY A 233 13.33 16.95 -19.88
C GLY A 233 14.40 17.98 -20.28
N SER A 234 15.50 17.49 -20.85
CA SER A 234 16.67 18.29 -21.24
C SER A 234 16.25 19.56 -22.00
N ASN A 235 16.71 20.73 -21.56
CA ASN A 235 16.57 21.92 -22.39
C ASN A 235 17.33 21.68 -23.69
N LEU A 236 16.77 22.15 -24.81
CA LEU A 236 17.44 22.11 -26.14
C LEU A 236 18.88 22.69 -26.10
N TRP A 237 19.16 23.53 -25.11
CA TRP A 237 20.46 24.12 -24.83
C TRP A 237 21.50 23.14 -24.27
N ASP A 238 21.10 22.15 -23.47
CA ASP A 238 22.02 21.19 -22.85
C ASP A 238 22.56 20.17 -23.87
N GLN A 239 21.74 19.83 -24.88
CA GLN A 239 22.16 19.00 -26.02
C GLN A 239 23.13 19.71 -26.97
N LEU A 240 23.11 21.05 -27.02
CA LEU A 240 23.96 21.86 -27.89
C LEU A 240 25.30 22.23 -27.25
N THR A 241 25.40 22.24 -25.91
CA THR A 241 26.61 22.66 -25.19
C THR A 241 27.57 21.54 -24.85
N GLY A 242 27.20 20.28 -25.10
CA GLY A 242 28.06 19.12 -24.81
C GLY A 242 28.34 18.96 -23.32
N ALA A 243 27.40 19.37 -22.46
CA ALA A 243 27.51 19.13 -21.03
C ALA A 243 27.60 17.62 -20.76
N ASP A 244 28.51 17.26 -19.86
CA ASP A 244 28.83 15.89 -19.47
C ASP A 244 27.56 15.04 -19.29
N VAL A 245 27.62 13.80 -19.77
CA VAL A 245 26.55 12.79 -19.64
C VAL A 245 26.02 12.80 -18.20
N GLU A 246 24.89 13.47 -17.97
CA GLU A 246 24.26 13.49 -16.66
C GLU A 246 23.96 12.04 -16.28
N GLU A 247 24.44 11.60 -15.11
CA GLU A 247 24.10 10.29 -14.57
C GLU A 247 22.56 10.16 -14.57
N GLN A 248 22.06 9.11 -15.24
CA GLN A 248 20.63 8.85 -15.37
C GLN A 248 19.97 8.95 -13.98
N PRO A 249 18.89 9.75 -13.82
CA PRO A 249 18.26 9.92 -12.52
C PRO A 249 17.82 8.59 -11.92
N ARG A 250 17.81 8.56 -10.60
CA ARG A 250 17.52 7.32 -9.89
C ARG A 250 16.15 6.73 -10.21
N GLY A 251 15.15 7.56 -10.43
CA GLY A 251 13.81 7.12 -10.81
C GLY A 251 13.77 6.47 -12.20
N GLU A 252 14.61 6.91 -13.13
CA GLU A 252 14.70 6.31 -14.46
C GLU A 252 15.30 4.90 -14.40
N ILE A 253 16.39 4.72 -13.65
CA ILE A 253 17.02 3.40 -13.43
C ILE A 253 16.02 2.42 -12.79
N ILE A 254 15.26 2.89 -11.79
CA ILE A 254 14.25 2.06 -11.14
C ILE A 254 13.11 1.72 -12.10
N ALA A 255 12.62 2.68 -12.87
CA ALA A 255 11.55 2.46 -13.83
C ALA A 255 11.97 1.47 -14.93
N ASP A 256 13.21 1.58 -15.42
CA ASP A 256 13.77 0.63 -16.40
C ASP A 256 13.81 -0.77 -15.81
N PHE A 257 14.42 -0.94 -14.63
CA PHE A 257 14.50 -2.22 -13.93
C PHE A 257 13.11 -2.85 -13.69
N MET A 258 12.18 -2.09 -13.12
CA MET A 258 10.85 -2.61 -12.78
C MET A 258 10.01 -2.94 -14.02
N SER A 259 10.24 -2.23 -15.12
CA SER A 259 9.51 -2.46 -16.36
C SER A 259 9.85 -3.76 -17.08
N GLU A 260 10.97 -4.40 -16.71
CA GLU A 260 11.37 -5.70 -17.28
C GLU A 260 10.41 -6.84 -16.91
N TYR A 261 9.59 -6.66 -15.88
CA TYR A 261 8.65 -7.66 -15.41
C TYR A 261 7.23 -7.36 -15.92
N PRO A 262 6.45 -8.40 -16.30
CA PRO A 262 5.09 -8.21 -16.80
C PRO A 262 4.08 -7.89 -15.70
N ASP A 263 4.48 -8.01 -14.44
CA ASP A 263 3.63 -7.97 -13.25
C ASP A 263 4.32 -7.21 -12.11
N LEU A 264 3.56 -6.37 -11.39
CA LEU A 264 4.07 -5.60 -10.26
C LEU A 264 2.96 -5.29 -9.25
N ILE A 265 3.24 -5.52 -7.97
CA ILE A 265 2.44 -5.00 -6.86
C ILE A 265 3.23 -3.92 -6.13
N ILE A 266 2.60 -2.76 -5.94
CA ILE A 266 3.17 -1.62 -5.25
C ILE A 266 2.48 -1.48 -3.91
N PHE A 267 3.25 -1.56 -2.82
CA PHE A 267 2.78 -1.31 -1.47
C PHE A 267 3.39 -0.01 -0.94
N ASN A 268 2.55 0.95 -0.55
CA ASN A 268 3.02 2.18 0.09
C ASN A 268 2.67 2.17 1.57
N ASP A 269 3.68 2.14 2.45
CA ASP A 269 3.46 2.30 3.89
C ASP A 269 3.59 3.77 4.29
N GLU A 270 2.65 4.24 5.12
CA GLU A 270 2.45 5.66 5.42
C GLU A 270 2.25 6.52 4.16
N ALA A 271 1.35 6.07 3.29
CA ALA A 271 1.13 6.62 1.94
C ALA A 271 0.82 8.12 1.87
N HIS A 272 0.38 8.74 2.97
CA HIS A 272 0.16 10.19 3.03
C HIS A 272 1.43 11.01 2.80
N HIS A 273 2.62 10.44 3.05
CA HIS A 273 3.88 11.07 2.71
C HIS A 273 4.22 11.00 1.22
N VAL A 274 3.74 9.98 0.51
CA VAL A 274 3.96 9.79 -0.92
C VAL A 274 3.04 10.69 -1.74
N HIS A 275 1.81 10.91 -1.24
CA HIS A 275 0.79 11.75 -1.88
C HIS A 275 0.72 13.15 -1.25
N GLY A 276 1.84 13.69 -0.76
CA GLY A 276 1.86 14.95 0.01
C GLY A 276 1.05 16.09 -0.62
N ALA A 277 0.42 16.93 0.21
CA ALA A 277 -0.44 18.03 -0.23
C ALA A 277 0.19 18.82 -1.39
N LYS A 278 -0.64 19.23 -2.38
CA LYS A 278 -0.34 20.24 -3.43
C LYS A 278 0.30 21.49 -2.82
N THR A 279 1.56 21.39 -2.46
CA THR A 279 2.39 22.44 -1.86
C THR A 279 3.50 22.68 -2.86
N ALA A 280 4.05 23.90 -2.81
CA ALA A 280 4.91 24.50 -3.82
C ALA A 280 6.19 23.73 -4.23
N LYS A 281 6.40 22.51 -3.72
CA LYS A 281 7.55 21.63 -3.99
C LYS A 281 7.29 20.48 -4.98
N GLY A 282 6.05 20.25 -5.44
CA GLY A 282 5.78 19.31 -6.54
C GLY A 282 6.02 17.82 -6.23
N GLU A 283 6.03 17.41 -4.95
CA GLU A 283 6.39 16.04 -4.52
C GLU A 283 5.34 14.98 -4.92
N GLU A 284 4.04 15.26 -4.80
CA GLU A 284 2.96 14.40 -5.36
C GLU A 284 3.12 14.22 -6.87
N LEU A 285 3.54 15.30 -7.55
CA LEU A 285 3.83 15.26 -8.97
C LEU A 285 4.97 14.29 -9.28
N VAL A 286 5.99 14.16 -8.43
CA VAL A 286 7.12 13.23 -8.66
C VAL A 286 6.62 11.78 -8.64
N TRP A 287 5.92 11.38 -7.57
CA TRP A 287 5.42 10.00 -7.47
C TRP A 287 4.43 9.65 -8.58
N ARG A 288 3.48 10.56 -8.85
CA ARG A 288 2.47 10.34 -9.91
C ARG A 288 3.12 10.26 -11.29
N LYS A 289 4.07 11.15 -11.60
CA LYS A 289 4.84 11.08 -12.86
C LYS A 289 5.62 9.78 -12.97
N PHE A 290 6.29 9.36 -11.90
CA PHE A 290 7.00 8.08 -11.86
C PHE A 290 6.08 6.89 -12.16
N LEU A 291 4.92 6.82 -11.49
CA LEU A 291 3.94 5.76 -11.74
C LEU A 291 3.43 5.78 -13.19
N THR A 292 3.14 6.95 -13.76
CA THR A 292 2.75 7.06 -15.17
C THR A 292 3.83 6.53 -16.09
N VAL A 293 5.10 6.92 -15.88
CA VAL A 293 6.23 6.45 -16.68
C VAL A 293 6.40 4.93 -16.55
N LEU A 294 6.41 4.42 -15.32
CA LEU A 294 6.55 3.00 -15.04
C LEU A 294 5.43 2.17 -15.67
N TYR A 295 4.17 2.58 -15.49
CA TYR A 295 3.01 1.91 -16.08
C TYR A 295 3.10 1.86 -17.61
N ASN A 296 3.46 2.97 -18.25
CA ASN A 296 3.59 3.04 -19.71
C ASN A 296 4.73 2.14 -20.22
N ARG A 297 5.91 2.16 -19.57
CA ARG A 297 7.04 1.28 -19.94
C ARG A 297 6.67 -0.20 -19.81
N MET A 298 6.00 -0.58 -18.72
CA MET A 298 5.49 -1.93 -18.55
C MET A 298 4.47 -2.31 -19.63
N ALA A 299 3.55 -1.41 -19.97
CA ALA A 299 2.57 -1.65 -21.04
C ALA A 299 3.24 -1.82 -22.42
N GLU A 300 4.25 -1.01 -22.73
CA GLU A 300 5.03 -1.10 -23.97
C GLU A 300 5.79 -2.43 -24.08
N LYS A 301 6.49 -2.84 -23.01
CA LYS A 301 7.25 -4.11 -22.99
C LYS A 301 6.37 -5.35 -23.09
N ARG A 302 5.13 -5.27 -22.58
CA ARG A 302 4.12 -6.31 -22.75
C ARG A 302 3.45 -6.30 -24.13
N GLY A 303 3.83 -5.39 -25.04
CA GLY A 303 3.19 -5.29 -26.35
C GLY A 303 1.70 -4.91 -26.27
N GLY A 304 1.29 -4.20 -25.22
CA GLY A 304 -0.10 -3.86 -24.96
C GLY A 304 -0.94 -4.97 -24.31
N GLU A 305 -0.35 -6.13 -23.99
CA GLU A 305 -1.04 -7.16 -23.21
C GLU A 305 -1.29 -6.70 -21.76
N LYS A 306 -2.38 -7.19 -21.19
CA LYS A 306 -2.73 -6.94 -19.79
C LYS A 306 -1.80 -7.76 -18.89
N GLY A 307 -1.09 -7.08 -18.01
CA GLY A 307 -0.40 -7.69 -16.88
C GLY A 307 -0.84 -7.07 -15.56
N VAL A 308 -0.30 -7.58 -14.45
CA VAL A 308 -0.67 -7.09 -13.11
C VAL A 308 0.02 -5.77 -12.84
N PHE A 309 -0.76 -4.74 -12.53
CA PHE A 309 -0.25 -3.48 -11.98
C PHE A 309 -1.24 -3.05 -10.90
N LEU A 310 -0.88 -3.27 -9.63
CA LEU A 310 -1.75 -3.01 -8.50
C LEU A 310 -1.02 -2.15 -7.47
N GLN A 311 -1.67 -1.08 -7.02
CA GLN A 311 -1.18 -0.27 -5.91
C GLN A 311 -2.08 -0.41 -4.67
N ILE A 312 -1.47 -0.69 -3.53
CA ILE A 312 -2.14 -0.76 -2.22
C ILE A 312 -1.45 0.20 -1.25
N ASP A 313 -2.19 1.20 -0.81
CA ASP A 313 -1.75 2.24 0.12
C ASP A 313 -2.18 1.92 1.55
N PHE A 314 -1.25 1.95 2.50
CA PHE A 314 -1.52 1.86 3.93
C PHE A 314 -1.27 3.21 4.58
N SER A 315 -2.25 3.74 5.32
CA SER A 315 -2.07 5.01 6.02
C SER A 315 -3.05 5.17 7.18
N ALA A 316 -2.62 5.80 8.27
CA ALA A 316 -3.54 6.23 9.33
C ALA A 316 -4.25 7.55 8.98
N THR A 317 -3.67 8.33 8.07
CA THR A 317 -4.12 9.67 7.70
C THR A 317 -4.12 9.85 6.17
N PRO A 318 -4.91 9.06 5.40
CA PRO A 318 -4.94 9.12 3.94
C PRO A 318 -5.73 10.32 3.43
N PHE A 319 -5.23 11.52 3.68
CA PHE A 319 -5.81 12.76 3.17
C PHE A 319 -4.74 13.75 2.76
N TYR A 320 -5.09 14.59 1.79
CA TYR A 320 -4.36 15.78 1.40
C TYR A 320 -4.70 16.95 2.34
N GLY A 321 -3.78 17.91 2.46
CA GLY A 321 -3.99 19.15 3.22
C GLY A 321 -3.90 18.99 4.74
N SER A 322 -4.33 20.01 5.48
CA SER A 322 -4.23 20.09 6.93
C SER A 322 -5.40 20.85 7.55
N GLY A 323 -5.70 20.59 8.82
CA GLY A 323 -6.77 21.29 9.56
C GLY A 323 -8.15 21.00 8.99
N GLU A 324 -8.92 22.05 8.67
CA GLU A 324 -10.27 21.96 8.11
C GLU A 324 -10.30 21.67 6.60
N LYS A 325 -9.17 21.76 5.91
CA LYS A 325 -9.06 21.54 4.46
C LYS A 325 -8.49 20.16 4.15
N LYS A 326 -9.05 19.13 4.78
CA LYS A 326 -8.71 17.74 4.49
C LYS A 326 -9.52 17.25 3.31
N GLU A 327 -8.85 16.57 2.39
CA GLU A 327 -9.46 15.86 1.27
C GLU A 327 -8.94 14.43 1.30
N TYR A 328 -9.82 13.47 1.59
CA TYR A 328 -9.40 12.07 1.68
C TYR A 328 -9.08 11.48 0.31
N PHE A 329 -8.21 10.48 0.30
CA PHE A 329 -7.90 9.71 -0.89
C PHE A 329 -9.17 9.06 -1.46
N PRO A 330 -9.43 9.16 -2.77
CA PRO A 330 -10.64 8.58 -3.36
C PRO A 330 -10.65 7.05 -3.34
N HIS A 331 -9.48 6.42 -3.30
CA HIS A 331 -9.31 4.96 -3.35
C HIS A 331 -9.39 4.27 -1.98
N ILE A 332 -9.89 4.92 -0.93
CA ILE A 332 -10.07 4.28 0.39
C ILE A 332 -11.19 3.25 0.34
N VAL A 333 -10.84 1.97 0.47
CA VAL A 333 -11.77 0.83 0.42
C VAL A 333 -12.02 0.20 1.79
N TYR A 334 -11.24 0.59 2.80
CA TYR A 334 -11.39 0.12 4.19
C TYR A 334 -11.05 1.25 5.15
N ASP A 335 -11.89 1.43 6.18
CA ASP A 335 -11.68 2.41 7.24
C ASP A 335 -11.74 1.78 8.63
N PHE A 336 -10.63 1.88 9.36
CA PHE A 336 -10.50 1.55 10.76
C PHE A 336 -9.84 2.70 11.53
N THR A 337 -10.67 3.46 12.23
CA THR A 337 -10.30 4.70 12.90
C THR A 337 -9.63 4.48 14.27
N LEU A 338 -8.97 5.52 14.78
CA LEU A 338 -8.39 5.50 16.12
C LEU A 338 -9.45 5.30 17.21
N VAL A 339 -10.65 5.84 17.02
CA VAL A 339 -11.78 5.68 17.95
C VAL A 339 -12.19 4.21 18.04
N GLN A 340 -12.29 3.51 16.90
CA GLN A 340 -12.55 2.06 16.89
C GLN A 340 -11.41 1.28 17.54
N ALA A 341 -10.15 1.61 17.21
CA ALA A 341 -8.99 0.95 17.81
C ALA A 341 -8.95 1.08 19.35
N MET A 342 -9.32 2.26 19.88
CA MET A 342 -9.43 2.49 21.33
C MET A 342 -10.61 1.71 21.94
N GLY A 343 -11.73 1.62 21.23
CA GLY A 343 -12.91 0.85 21.66
C GLY A 343 -12.64 -0.66 21.71
N GLU A 344 -11.81 -1.17 20.79
CA GLU A 344 -11.38 -2.57 20.74
C GLU A 344 -10.13 -2.87 21.60
N LEU A 345 -9.63 -1.88 22.37
CA LEU A 345 -8.45 -2.00 23.23
C LEU A 345 -7.16 -2.43 22.50
N LEU A 346 -7.07 -2.16 21.20
CA LEU A 346 -5.88 -2.45 20.38
C LEU A 346 -4.77 -1.42 20.56
N VAL A 347 -5.11 -0.22 21.02
CA VAL A 347 -4.18 0.87 21.28
C VAL A 347 -4.40 1.46 22.67
N LYS A 348 -3.32 1.94 23.29
CA LYS A 348 -3.39 2.55 24.63
C LYS A 348 -4.29 3.79 24.62
N GLN A 349 -5.21 3.86 25.58
CA GLN A 349 -6.00 5.06 25.82
C GLN A 349 -5.11 6.12 26.47
N ILE A 350 -4.93 7.26 25.79
CA ILE A 350 -4.27 8.43 26.38
C ILE A 350 -5.36 9.23 27.08
N PHE A 351 -5.41 9.15 28.42
CA PHE A 351 -6.23 10.05 29.22
C PHE A 351 -5.48 11.38 29.35
N LEU A 352 -6.03 12.44 28.75
CA LEU A 352 -5.60 13.81 29.02
C LEU A 352 -6.27 14.26 30.32
N GLU A 353 -5.50 14.36 31.41
CA GLU A 353 -5.97 15.04 32.61
C GLU A 353 -6.03 16.55 32.34
N GLU A 354 -7.24 17.09 32.19
CA GLU A 354 -7.47 18.53 32.30
C GLU A 354 -7.20 18.96 33.74
N ARG A 355 -6.03 19.57 33.99
CA ARG A 355 -5.81 20.30 35.24
C ARG A 355 -6.69 21.53 35.25
N GLN A 356 -7.82 21.46 35.94
CA GLN A 356 -8.59 22.65 36.31
C GLN A 356 -7.69 23.56 37.16
N SER A 357 -7.23 24.66 36.57
CA SER A 357 -6.62 25.74 37.32
C SER A 357 -7.71 26.44 38.13
N PHE A 358 -7.86 26.05 39.40
CA PHE A 358 -8.58 26.86 40.39
C PHE A 358 -7.81 28.16 40.59
N ALA A 359 -8.15 29.20 39.83
CA ALA A 359 -7.79 30.57 40.14
C ALA A 359 -8.56 30.97 41.40
N GLY A 360 -7.95 30.73 42.56
CA GLY A 360 -8.45 31.18 43.84
C GLY A 360 -8.65 32.68 43.83
N THR A 361 -9.89 33.11 44.02
CA THR A 361 -10.26 34.47 44.39
C THR A 361 -9.45 34.88 45.61
N ARG A 362 -8.47 35.78 45.43
CA ARG A 362 -7.92 36.56 46.55
C ARG A 362 -8.99 37.54 47.02
N LYS A 363 -9.70 37.15 48.08
CA LYS A 363 -10.22 38.10 49.08
C LYS A 363 -9.06 38.49 50.00
N THR A 364 -9.02 39.79 50.31
CA THR A 364 -8.40 40.52 51.46
C THR A 364 -7.70 41.75 50.89
N GLY A 365 -7.92 42.97 51.38
CA GLY A 365 -8.59 43.45 52.58
C GLY A 365 -8.16 44.90 52.74
#